data_AF-A0A936UA83-F1
#
_entry.id   AF-A0A936UA83-F1
#
_cell.length_a   1.000
_cell.length_b   1.000
_cell.length_c   1.000
_cell.angle_alpha   90.00
_cell.angle_beta   90.00
_cell.angle_gamma   90.00
#
_symmetry.space_group_name_H-M   'P 1'
#
loop_
_entity.id
_entity.type
_entity.pdbx_description
1 polymer ?
#
loop_
_entity_poly.entity_id
_entity_poly.type
_entity_poly.pdbx_seq_one_letter_code
_entity_poly.pdbx_strand_id
1 'polypeptide(L)'
;MAFLKVLESPDPALKDQTIPLAGKEVLIGRGKENSLVLEDHAVSRHHARIVEEPDGHILVDNNSANGSWVNGQRVTEQRLKPGDQIRVGKTVFEIQGVYDPEGTALLDVQGMGIPMKPAPAPAPAPPAPAYVPPSAPPPPRPVAPAYEPTPAPEPVPMRRPAPPPTPIPGPTPIPSRPAPPPAPVAAPRPAPMPPPAPAPMSSRPAAVPPAPMPAPAPPAYFGDEAPIEGEPAGFWIRFLAYLIDSVIISVLMGIIWAPTMFLTMRSAMSEGGPGPLAAILPFLSFLLTMAASLGYILWFWANKGATPGKKMLGLRIVREDGEEPLGWGTAFMRLVGYMVSGFILYIGFLMIAFNPDKMGLHDKIAKTRVLKIK
;
A
#
# COMPACT_ATOMS: atom_id res chain seq x y z
N MET A 1 4.93 -39.18 5.24
CA MET A 1 4.16 -38.12 5.93
C MET A 1 5.12 -37.26 6.72
N ALA A 2 5.01 -35.94 6.56
CA ALA A 2 5.85 -34.95 7.25
C ALA A 2 5.05 -34.23 8.36
N PHE A 3 5.77 -33.69 9.32
CA PHE A 3 5.25 -33.03 10.51
C PHE A 3 6.05 -31.77 10.79
N LEU A 4 5.39 -30.77 11.37
CA LEU A 4 6.04 -29.63 11.99
C LEU A 4 6.07 -29.85 13.50
N LYS A 5 7.25 -30.03 14.07
CA LYS A 5 7.42 -29.99 15.53
C LYS A 5 7.67 -28.56 15.96
N VAL A 6 6.88 -28.05 16.89
CA VAL A 6 7.06 -26.69 17.43
C VAL A 6 8.19 -26.71 18.47
N LEU A 7 9.32 -26.06 18.16
CA LEU A 7 10.47 -25.94 19.07
C LEU A 7 10.29 -24.75 20.03
N GLU A 8 9.88 -23.61 19.50
CA GLU A 8 9.67 -22.38 20.25
C GLU A 8 8.36 -21.73 19.82
N SER A 9 7.57 -21.25 20.79
CA SER A 9 6.35 -20.48 20.52
C SER A 9 6.04 -19.57 21.71
N PRO A 10 5.58 -18.33 21.48
CA PRO A 10 5.02 -17.49 22.55
C PRO A 10 3.67 -18.01 23.07
N ASP A 11 2.98 -18.84 22.28
CA ASP A 11 1.76 -19.52 22.70
C ASP A 11 2.11 -20.84 23.42
N PRO A 12 1.87 -20.95 24.74
CA PRO A 12 2.15 -22.15 25.50
C PRO A 12 1.32 -23.36 25.05
N ALA A 13 0.17 -23.16 24.39
CA ALA A 13 -0.63 -24.25 23.87
C ALA A 13 0.05 -24.95 22.70
N LEU A 14 0.81 -24.21 21.86
CA LEU A 14 1.48 -24.74 20.68
C LEU A 14 2.86 -25.33 20.97
N LYS A 15 3.50 -24.99 22.11
CA LYS A 15 4.84 -25.45 22.44
C LYS A 15 4.90 -26.98 22.54
N ASP A 16 5.94 -27.58 21.95
CA ASP A 16 6.16 -29.04 21.89
C ASP A 16 5.07 -29.84 21.14
N GLN A 17 4.13 -29.17 20.45
CA GLN A 17 3.16 -29.85 19.60
C GLN A 17 3.79 -30.31 18.29
N THR A 18 3.24 -31.40 17.75
CA THR A 18 3.58 -31.92 16.43
C THR A 18 2.37 -31.81 15.52
N ILE A 19 2.46 -30.97 14.49
CA ILE A 19 1.38 -30.67 13.57
C ILE A 19 1.59 -31.47 12.29
N PRO A 20 0.64 -32.32 11.86
CA PRO A 20 0.77 -33.07 10.60
C PRO A 20 0.67 -32.14 9.40
N LEU A 21 1.58 -32.29 8.43
CA LEU A 21 1.44 -31.69 7.12
C LEU A 21 0.49 -32.56 6.29
N ALA A 22 -0.81 -32.34 6.48
CA ALA A 22 -1.88 -33.10 5.85
C ALA A 22 -2.57 -32.30 4.74
N GLY A 23 -2.67 -32.88 3.55
CA GLY A 23 -3.30 -32.26 2.38
C GLY A 23 -2.32 -31.52 1.47
N LYS A 24 -2.84 -30.98 0.37
CA LYS A 24 -2.01 -30.34 -0.67
C LYS A 24 -1.26 -29.09 -0.20
N GLU A 25 -1.81 -28.38 0.78
CA GLU A 25 -1.19 -27.20 1.36
C GLU A 25 -1.58 -27.00 2.83
N VAL A 26 -0.64 -26.47 3.61
CA VAL A 26 -0.86 -26.02 4.98
C VAL A 26 -0.61 -24.52 5.04
N LEU A 27 -1.67 -23.76 5.33
CA LEU A 27 -1.60 -22.32 5.48
C LEU A 27 -1.13 -21.96 6.89
N ILE A 28 -0.20 -21.02 6.99
CA ILE A 28 0.38 -20.53 8.25
C ILE A 28 0.16 -19.03 8.34
N GLY A 29 -0.40 -18.57 9.45
CA GLY A 29 -0.59 -17.13 9.66
C GLY A 29 -1.35 -16.82 10.94
N ARG A 30 -1.51 -15.53 11.27
CA ARG A 30 -2.28 -15.13 12.46
C ARG A 30 -3.79 -15.07 12.25
N GLY A 31 -4.25 -15.16 11.01
CA GLY A 31 -5.67 -15.18 10.69
C GLY A 31 -6.29 -16.54 11.05
N LYS A 32 -7.57 -16.53 11.45
CA LYS A 32 -8.29 -17.73 11.91
C LYS A 32 -8.62 -18.71 10.80
N GLU A 33 -8.48 -18.27 9.56
CA GLU A 33 -8.73 -19.03 8.34
C GLU A 33 -7.55 -19.94 7.94
N ASN A 34 -6.38 -19.79 8.59
CA ASN A 34 -5.23 -20.63 8.31
C ASN A 34 -5.32 -21.98 9.04
N SER A 35 -4.76 -23.02 8.42
CA SER A 35 -4.66 -24.35 9.03
C SER A 35 -3.81 -24.34 10.31
N LEU A 36 -2.76 -23.51 10.34
CA LEU A 36 -1.92 -23.26 11.49
C LEU A 36 -1.99 -21.79 11.89
N VAL A 37 -2.76 -21.52 12.94
CA VAL A 37 -2.96 -20.17 13.47
C VAL A 37 -1.87 -19.84 14.49
N LEU A 38 -1.12 -18.76 14.24
CA LEU A 38 -0.09 -18.25 15.16
C LEU A 38 -0.54 -16.92 15.76
N GLU A 39 -0.82 -16.90 17.07
CA GLU A 39 -1.24 -15.68 17.78
C GLU A 39 -0.04 -14.74 18.07
N ASP A 40 0.57 -14.23 17.00
CA ASP A 40 1.70 -13.31 17.08
C ASP A 40 1.52 -12.13 16.10
N HIS A 41 1.72 -10.91 16.62
CA HIS A 41 1.65 -9.68 15.82
C HIS A 41 2.76 -9.59 14.78
N ALA A 42 3.88 -10.28 14.98
CA ALA A 42 4.95 -10.37 13.98
C ALA A 42 4.59 -11.29 12.80
N VAL A 43 3.46 -12.00 12.87
CA VAL A 43 3.01 -12.91 11.81
C VAL A 43 1.90 -12.24 10.98
N SER A 44 2.05 -12.17 9.65
CA SER A 44 0.98 -11.73 8.74
C SER A 44 -0.28 -12.61 8.83
N ARG A 45 -1.44 -12.07 8.44
CA ARG A 45 -2.70 -12.84 8.43
C ARG A 45 -2.59 -14.11 7.60
N HIS A 46 -2.07 -14.02 6.40
CA HIS A 46 -1.61 -15.15 5.59
C HIS A 46 -0.10 -15.01 5.43
N HIS A 47 0.68 -15.66 6.28
CA HIS A 47 2.12 -15.41 6.35
C HIS A 47 2.90 -16.26 5.36
N ALA A 48 2.68 -17.56 5.40
CA ALA A 48 3.34 -18.52 4.54
C ALA A 48 2.42 -19.69 4.28
N ARG A 49 2.79 -20.51 3.32
CA ARG A 49 2.16 -21.80 3.07
C ARG A 49 3.22 -22.84 2.84
N ILE A 50 2.96 -24.06 3.29
CA ILE A 50 3.77 -25.22 2.94
C ILE A 50 2.97 -26.03 1.95
N VAL A 51 3.51 -26.21 0.75
CA VAL A 51 2.87 -26.94 -0.35
C VAL A 51 3.54 -28.31 -0.48
N GLU A 52 2.72 -29.35 -0.62
CA GLU A 52 3.18 -30.70 -0.92
C GLU A 52 3.48 -30.81 -2.43
N GLU A 53 4.69 -31.24 -2.75
CA GLU A 53 5.16 -31.53 -4.11
C GLU A 53 5.55 -33.01 -4.26
N PRO A 54 5.64 -33.55 -5.49
CA PRO A 54 5.98 -34.96 -5.72
C PRO A 54 7.26 -35.43 -5.01
N ASP A 55 8.21 -34.51 -4.84
CA ASP A 55 9.53 -34.81 -4.31
C ASP A 55 9.80 -34.16 -2.93
N GLY A 56 8.76 -33.69 -2.21
CA GLY A 56 8.91 -33.13 -0.86
C GLY A 56 7.94 -32.00 -0.52
N HIS A 57 8.37 -31.08 0.34
CA HIS A 57 7.58 -29.92 0.76
C HIS A 57 8.33 -28.63 0.44
N ILE A 58 7.62 -27.61 -0.02
CA ILE A 58 8.16 -26.28 -0.25
C ILE A 58 7.47 -25.29 0.67
N LEU A 59 8.27 -24.50 1.39
CA LEU A 59 7.79 -23.31 2.08
C LEU A 59 7.74 -22.15 1.10
N VAL A 60 6.58 -21.52 0.98
CA VAL A 60 6.36 -20.31 0.19
C VAL A 60 5.92 -19.19 1.11
N ASP A 61 6.68 -18.10 1.14
CA ASP A 61 6.31 -16.89 1.85
C ASP A 61 5.24 -16.12 1.07
N ASN A 62 4.14 -15.75 1.74
CA ASN A 62 3.03 -15.02 1.12
C ASN A 62 3.25 -13.50 1.21
N ASN A 63 4.46 -13.04 0.86
CA ASN A 63 4.91 -11.65 1.00
C ASN A 63 4.67 -11.11 2.43
N SER A 64 5.13 -11.88 3.41
CA SER A 64 4.93 -11.55 4.82
C SER A 64 5.79 -10.35 5.25
N ALA A 65 5.28 -9.55 6.20
CA ALA A 65 5.94 -8.31 6.64
C ALA A 65 7.34 -8.57 7.22
N ASN A 66 7.50 -9.63 8.01
CA ASN A 66 8.75 -9.97 8.67
C ASN A 66 9.57 -11.07 7.95
N GLY A 67 9.01 -11.63 6.87
CA GLY A 67 9.57 -12.75 6.13
C GLY A 67 9.51 -14.08 6.88
N SER A 68 9.58 -15.15 6.09
CA SER A 68 9.82 -16.51 6.57
C SER A 68 11.32 -16.81 6.55
N TRP A 69 11.78 -17.58 7.54
CA TRP A 69 13.19 -17.91 7.70
C TRP A 69 13.38 -19.42 7.75
N VAL A 70 14.37 -19.96 7.05
CA VAL A 70 14.78 -21.36 7.12
C VAL A 70 16.25 -21.42 7.51
N ASN A 71 16.58 -22.10 8.61
CA ASN A 71 17.94 -22.23 9.16
C ASN A 71 18.67 -20.88 9.33
N GLY A 72 17.92 -19.84 9.73
CA GLY A 72 18.46 -18.49 9.93
C GLY A 72 18.64 -17.65 8.66
N GLN A 73 18.25 -18.16 7.48
CA GLN A 73 18.21 -17.39 6.24
C GLN A 73 16.78 -17.01 5.87
N ARG A 74 16.55 -15.76 5.47
CA ARG A 74 15.24 -15.31 4.98
C ARG A 74 14.99 -15.87 3.59
N VAL A 75 13.82 -16.46 3.38
CA VAL A 75 13.46 -17.12 2.12
C VAL A 75 12.11 -16.62 1.61
N THR A 76 11.97 -16.53 0.29
CA THR A 76 10.67 -16.32 -0.38
C THR A 76 10.05 -17.66 -0.79
N GLU A 77 10.89 -18.59 -1.20
CA GLU A 77 10.53 -19.95 -1.56
C GLU A 77 11.72 -20.86 -1.24
N GLN A 78 11.49 -21.94 -0.50
CA GLN A 78 12.55 -22.86 -0.12
C GLN A 78 12.01 -24.28 0.03
N ARG A 79 12.69 -25.21 -0.61
CA ARG A 79 12.43 -26.63 -0.44
C ARG A 79 12.95 -27.11 0.91
N LEU A 80 12.07 -27.75 1.67
CA LEU A 80 12.29 -28.16 3.04
C LEU A 80 12.87 -29.58 3.10
N LYS A 81 13.81 -29.78 4.01
CA LYS A 81 14.41 -31.07 4.34
C LYS A 81 14.11 -31.45 5.79
N PRO A 82 14.07 -32.75 6.13
CA PRO A 82 14.08 -33.21 7.51
C PRO A 82 15.18 -32.53 8.33
N GLY A 83 14.81 -31.95 9.47
CA GLY A 83 15.68 -31.19 10.36
C GLY A 83 15.76 -29.69 10.07
N ASP A 84 15.19 -29.18 8.97
CA ASP A 84 15.15 -27.74 8.70
C ASP A 84 14.32 -27.01 9.76
N GLN A 85 14.88 -25.91 10.28
CA GLN A 85 14.21 -25.04 11.21
C GLN A 85 13.54 -23.88 10.48
N ILE A 86 12.22 -23.82 10.54
CA ILE A 86 11.40 -22.78 9.96
C ILE A 86 11.03 -21.79 11.06
N ARG A 87 11.33 -20.51 10.90
CA ARG A 87 10.91 -19.45 11.82
C ARG A 87 9.93 -18.51 11.14
N VAL A 88 8.78 -18.33 11.78
CA VAL A 88 7.68 -17.45 11.37
C VAL A 88 7.29 -16.60 12.58
N GLY A 89 7.57 -15.30 12.51
CA GLY A 89 7.45 -14.42 13.69
C GLY A 89 8.34 -14.89 14.83
N LYS A 90 7.74 -15.14 15.99
CA LYS A 90 8.41 -15.67 17.20
C LYS A 90 8.32 -17.19 17.33
N THR A 91 7.65 -17.88 16.40
CA THR A 91 7.49 -19.33 16.45
C THR A 91 8.54 -20.00 15.57
N VAL A 92 9.19 -21.04 16.11
CA VAL A 92 10.18 -21.86 15.41
C VAL A 92 9.65 -23.29 15.34
N PHE A 93 9.64 -23.83 14.12
CA PHE A 93 9.27 -25.20 13.81
C PHE A 93 10.49 -25.97 13.31
N GLU A 94 10.50 -27.28 13.53
CA GLU A 94 11.41 -28.21 12.88
C GLU A 94 10.59 -29.12 11.96
N ILE A 95 11.03 -29.25 10.71
CA ILE A 95 10.45 -30.27 9.82
C ILE A 95 10.92 -31.64 10.27
N GLN A 96 9.98 -32.46 10.68
CA GLN A 96 10.18 -33.85 11.04
C GLN A 96 9.43 -34.76 10.09
N GLY A 97 9.93 -35.97 9.91
CA GLY A 97 9.30 -36.95 9.04
C GLY A 97 10.27 -37.55 8.05
N VAL A 98 9.83 -38.66 7.50
CA VAL A 98 10.71 -39.69 6.99
C VAL A 98 10.73 -39.68 5.48
N TYR A 99 11.81 -39.15 4.88
CA TYR A 99 12.16 -39.43 3.50
C TYR A 99 13.69 -39.57 3.37
N ASP A 100 14.14 -40.79 3.09
CA ASP A 100 15.36 -41.04 2.32
C ASP A 100 15.11 -40.56 0.87
N PRO A 101 16.08 -39.96 0.14
CA PRO A 101 15.99 -39.75 -1.30
C PRO A 101 15.59 -41.00 -2.14
N GLU A 102 15.65 -42.21 -1.59
CA GLU A 102 15.14 -43.46 -2.19
C GLU A 102 13.81 -43.98 -1.60
N GLY A 103 13.18 -43.26 -0.66
CA GLY A 103 11.81 -43.54 -0.21
C GLY A 103 11.65 -44.68 0.80
N THR A 104 12.67 -45.04 1.58
CA THR A 104 12.52 -46.02 2.68
C THR A 104 12.47 -45.34 4.05
N ALA A 105 11.59 -45.84 4.92
CA ALA A 105 11.27 -45.21 6.19
C ALA A 105 12.28 -45.55 7.32
N LEU A 106 12.83 -44.54 8.01
CA LEU A 106 13.52 -44.68 9.28
C LEU A 106 12.80 -43.91 10.40
N LEU A 107 12.37 -44.69 11.40
CA LEU A 107 12.03 -44.39 12.81
C LEU A 107 10.56 -44.53 13.24
N ASP A 108 10.49 -45.21 14.38
CA ASP A 108 9.43 -45.95 15.05
C ASP A 108 8.32 -45.05 15.66
N VAL A 109 7.07 -45.40 15.37
CA VAL A 109 5.86 -44.65 15.76
C VAL A 109 5.26 -45.15 17.10
N GLN A 110 5.94 -46.01 17.86
CA GLN A 110 5.35 -46.61 19.08
C GLN A 110 5.52 -45.80 20.39
N GLY A 111 6.10 -44.59 20.37
CA GLY A 111 6.49 -43.89 21.59
C GLY A 111 5.60 -42.76 22.14
N MET A 112 4.64 -42.21 21.39
CA MET A 112 3.84 -41.04 21.84
C MET A 112 2.36 -41.36 21.96
N GLY A 113 1.96 -41.78 23.17
CA GLY A 113 0.57 -42.04 23.55
C GLY A 113 -0.30 -40.78 23.55
N ILE A 114 -0.79 -40.40 22.37
CA ILE A 114 -1.88 -39.42 22.24
C ILE A 114 -3.20 -40.21 22.14
N PRO A 115 -4.14 -40.12 23.10
CA PRO A 115 -5.46 -40.68 22.92
C PRO A 115 -6.17 -39.90 21.80
N MET A 116 -6.26 -40.49 20.60
CA MET A 116 -7.14 -40.01 19.56
C MET A 116 -8.58 -40.12 20.05
N LYS A 117 -9.23 -38.98 20.32
CA LYS A 117 -10.69 -38.92 20.30
C LYS A 117 -11.13 -39.22 18.86
N PRO A 118 -11.94 -40.24 18.58
CA PRO A 118 -12.42 -40.49 17.23
C PRO A 118 -13.15 -39.26 16.72
N ALA A 119 -12.74 -38.73 15.57
CA ALA A 119 -13.50 -37.72 14.86
C ALA A 119 -14.92 -38.24 14.61
N PRO A 120 -15.98 -37.41 14.77
CA PRO A 120 -17.33 -37.82 14.39
C PRO A 120 -17.33 -38.22 12.91
N ALA A 121 -17.96 -39.35 12.58
CA ALA A 121 -18.07 -39.81 11.19
C ALA A 121 -18.65 -38.69 10.29
N PRO A 122 -18.14 -38.53 9.05
CA PRO A 122 -18.66 -37.53 8.14
C PRO A 122 -20.13 -37.82 7.84
N ALA A 123 -20.99 -36.81 8.01
CA ALA A 123 -22.38 -36.90 7.58
C ALA A 123 -22.46 -37.15 6.06
N PRO A 124 -23.45 -37.93 5.57
CA PRO A 124 -23.63 -38.14 4.14
C PRO A 124 -23.86 -36.81 3.43
N ALA A 125 -23.16 -36.63 2.31
CA ALA A 125 -23.24 -35.41 1.50
C ALA A 125 -24.68 -35.11 1.08
N PRO A 126 -25.15 -33.85 1.17
CA PRO A 126 -26.43 -33.47 0.59
C PRO A 126 -26.42 -33.69 -0.94
N PRO A 127 -27.55 -34.04 -1.56
CA PRO A 127 -27.63 -34.24 -3.00
C PRO A 127 -27.20 -32.96 -3.73
N ALA A 128 -26.42 -33.13 -4.79
CA ALA A 128 -25.92 -32.03 -5.61
C ALA A 128 -27.09 -31.13 -6.06
N PRO A 129 -26.99 -29.79 -5.90
CA PRO A 129 -28.00 -28.90 -6.45
C PRO A 129 -28.08 -29.10 -7.97
N ALA A 130 -29.31 -29.16 -8.49
CA ALA A 130 -29.53 -29.24 -9.93
C ALA A 130 -28.78 -28.11 -10.63
N TYR A 131 -27.95 -28.46 -11.61
CA TYR A 131 -27.27 -27.50 -12.46
C TYR A 131 -28.31 -26.62 -13.17
N VAL A 132 -28.44 -25.38 -12.72
CA VAL A 132 -29.16 -24.34 -13.46
C VAL A 132 -28.13 -23.69 -14.39
N PRO A 133 -28.23 -23.84 -15.72
CA PRO A 133 -27.34 -23.14 -16.63
C PRO A 133 -27.45 -21.63 -16.39
N PRO A 134 -26.35 -20.87 -16.53
CA PRO A 134 -26.38 -19.43 -16.32
C PRO A 134 -27.44 -18.80 -17.22
N SER A 135 -28.35 -18.03 -16.63
CA SER A 135 -29.23 -17.14 -17.39
C SER A 135 -28.38 -16.26 -18.28
N ALA A 136 -28.82 -16.09 -19.54
CA ALA A 136 -28.14 -15.27 -20.54
C ALA A 136 -27.67 -13.93 -19.96
N PRO A 137 -26.49 -13.42 -20.38
CA PRO A 137 -25.98 -12.14 -19.90
C PRO A 137 -27.05 -11.05 -20.10
N PRO A 138 -27.18 -10.11 -19.15
CA PRO A 138 -28.11 -8.99 -19.30
C PRO A 138 -27.82 -8.26 -20.61
N PRO A 139 -28.85 -7.73 -21.29
CA PRO A 139 -28.65 -6.98 -22.53
C PRO A 139 -27.66 -5.82 -22.27
N PRO A 140 -26.82 -5.48 -23.27
CA PRO A 140 -25.90 -4.36 -23.14
C PRO A 140 -26.69 -3.11 -22.76
N ARG A 141 -26.18 -2.37 -21.76
CA ARG A 141 -26.75 -1.09 -21.37
C ARG A 141 -26.89 -0.20 -22.61
N PRO A 142 -27.98 0.58 -22.75
CA PRO A 142 -28.10 1.55 -23.82
C PRO A 142 -26.85 2.42 -23.82
N VAL A 143 -26.16 2.42 -24.96
CA VAL A 143 -25.05 3.35 -25.21
C VAL A 143 -25.63 4.75 -25.00
N ALA A 144 -25.03 5.53 -24.11
CA ALA A 144 -25.38 6.94 -23.98
C ALA A 144 -25.34 7.58 -25.38
N PRO A 145 -26.27 8.47 -25.73
CA PRO A 145 -26.26 9.12 -27.04
C PRO A 145 -24.89 9.72 -27.28
N ALA A 146 -24.37 9.48 -28.48
CA ALA A 146 -23.12 10.07 -28.93
C ALA A 146 -23.19 11.58 -28.68
N TYR A 147 -22.30 12.10 -27.85
CA TYR A 147 -22.09 13.54 -27.80
C TYR A 147 -21.72 13.98 -29.21
N GLU A 148 -22.55 14.85 -29.80
CA GLU A 148 -22.17 15.57 -31.01
C GLU A 148 -20.80 16.21 -30.77
N PRO A 149 -19.85 16.10 -31.72
CA PRO A 149 -18.58 16.78 -31.59
C PRO A 149 -18.84 18.28 -31.46
N THR A 150 -18.44 18.85 -30.32
CA THR A 150 -18.42 20.29 -30.11
C THR A 150 -17.63 20.94 -31.26
N PRO A 151 -18.15 21.99 -31.91
CA PRO A 151 -17.43 22.64 -33.00
C PRO A 151 -16.10 23.17 -32.49
N ALA A 152 -15.05 22.99 -33.30
CA ALA A 152 -13.70 23.42 -32.99
C ALA A 152 -13.66 24.93 -32.65
N PRO A 153 -12.89 25.36 -31.64
CA PRO A 153 -12.75 26.78 -31.34
C PRO A 153 -12.11 27.51 -32.54
N GLU A 154 -12.66 28.67 -32.88
CA GLU A 154 -12.13 29.53 -33.96
C GLU A 154 -10.65 29.89 -33.71
N PRO A 155 -9.84 29.98 -34.78
CA PRO A 155 -8.44 30.34 -34.65
C PRO A 155 -8.30 31.79 -34.14
N VAL A 156 -7.68 31.93 -32.98
CA VAL A 156 -7.28 33.23 -32.42
C VAL A 156 -6.30 33.91 -33.40
N PRO A 157 -6.52 35.17 -33.81
CA PRO A 157 -5.63 35.85 -34.73
C PRO A 157 -4.24 36.02 -34.10
N MET A 158 -3.21 35.51 -34.78
CA MET A 158 -1.80 35.65 -34.39
C MET A 158 -1.44 37.14 -34.24
N ARG A 159 -1.02 37.54 -33.04
CA ARG A 159 -0.34 38.82 -32.83
C ARG A 159 0.96 38.82 -33.64
N ARG A 160 1.16 39.84 -34.48
CA ARG A 160 2.41 40.03 -35.25
C ARG A 160 3.63 40.04 -34.31
N PRO A 161 4.76 39.44 -34.71
CA PRO A 161 6.02 39.56 -33.99
C PRO A 161 6.50 41.02 -33.92
N ALA A 162 7.01 41.44 -32.76
CA ALA A 162 7.68 42.73 -32.60
C ALA A 162 9.02 42.75 -33.38
N PRO A 163 9.49 43.91 -33.88
CA PRO A 163 10.75 44.02 -34.60
C PRO A 163 11.96 43.75 -33.67
N PRO A 164 13.08 43.21 -34.21
CA PRO A 164 14.24 42.84 -33.42
C PRO A 164 15.01 44.07 -32.90
N PRO A 165 15.67 43.97 -31.73
CA PRO A 165 16.52 45.04 -31.20
C PRO A 165 17.83 45.17 -31.99
N THR A 166 18.34 46.41 -32.08
CA THR A 166 19.59 46.78 -32.77
C THR A 166 20.85 46.16 -32.14
N PRO A 167 21.89 45.81 -32.93
CA PRO A 167 23.11 45.19 -32.42
C PRO A 167 24.01 46.17 -31.66
N ILE A 168 24.57 45.72 -30.52
CA ILE A 168 25.64 46.38 -29.78
C ILE A 168 27.00 46.01 -30.43
N PRO A 169 27.94 46.94 -30.64
CA PRO A 169 29.26 46.61 -31.18
C PRO A 169 30.09 45.78 -30.19
N GLY A 170 30.60 44.63 -30.64
CA GLY A 170 31.51 43.78 -29.87
C GLY A 170 32.99 44.23 -29.96
N PRO A 171 33.86 43.81 -29.02
CA PRO A 171 35.29 44.15 -29.03
C PRO A 171 36.09 43.35 -30.06
N THR A 172 37.21 43.95 -30.47
CA THR A 172 38.13 43.62 -31.57
C THR A 172 38.76 42.21 -31.52
N PRO A 173 39.10 41.59 -32.68
CA PRO A 173 39.65 40.24 -32.73
C PRO A 173 41.18 40.16 -32.51
N ILE A 174 41.63 39.09 -31.87
CA ILE A 174 43.05 38.66 -31.75
C ILE A 174 43.38 37.74 -32.96
N PRO A 175 44.56 37.87 -33.61
CA PRO A 175 44.88 37.10 -34.82
C PRO A 175 45.14 35.61 -34.56
N SER A 176 44.55 34.76 -35.41
CA SER A 176 44.63 33.30 -35.38
C SER A 176 45.75 32.76 -36.29
N ARG A 177 46.37 31.65 -35.88
CA ARG A 177 47.51 30.96 -36.50
C ARG A 177 47.15 30.26 -37.84
N PRO A 178 48.09 30.04 -38.78
CA PRO A 178 47.79 29.49 -40.11
C PRO A 178 47.47 27.99 -40.11
N ALA A 179 46.57 27.58 -41.02
CA ALA A 179 46.13 26.20 -41.25
C ALA A 179 47.06 25.43 -42.21
N PRO A 180 47.16 24.08 -42.11
CA PRO A 180 47.95 23.23 -43.00
C PRO A 180 47.22 22.89 -44.34
N PRO A 181 47.97 22.46 -45.38
CA PRO A 181 47.47 22.33 -46.76
C PRO A 181 46.65 21.04 -47.04
N PRO A 182 45.91 20.98 -48.17
CA PRO A 182 44.94 19.92 -48.46
C PRO A 182 45.56 18.65 -49.08
N ALA A 183 44.93 17.51 -48.80
CA ALA A 183 45.28 16.18 -49.34
C ALA A 183 44.66 15.91 -50.72
N PRO A 184 45.24 15.01 -51.55
CA PRO A 184 44.91 14.85 -52.96
C PRO A 184 43.64 14.03 -53.24
N VAL A 185 43.02 14.37 -54.38
CA VAL A 185 41.77 13.84 -54.94
C VAL A 185 41.92 12.40 -55.43
N ALA A 186 41.01 11.51 -55.01
CA ALA A 186 40.90 10.14 -55.51
C ALA A 186 39.88 10.02 -56.66
N ALA A 187 40.19 9.14 -57.63
CA ALA A 187 39.50 8.94 -58.91
C ALA A 187 38.05 8.40 -58.82
N PRO A 188 37.23 8.52 -59.89
CA PRO A 188 35.82 8.17 -59.86
C PRO A 188 35.57 6.65 -60.03
N ARG A 189 34.62 6.10 -59.25
CA ARG A 189 34.14 4.72 -59.36
C ARG A 189 33.03 4.61 -60.43
N PRO A 190 32.90 3.47 -61.14
CA PRO A 190 31.85 3.27 -62.14
C PRO A 190 30.48 3.01 -61.51
N ALA A 191 29.42 3.42 -62.21
CA ALA A 191 28.03 3.35 -61.78
C ALA A 191 27.48 1.90 -61.74
N PRO A 192 26.60 1.54 -60.78
CA PRO A 192 25.92 0.25 -60.76
C PRO A 192 24.68 0.23 -61.69
N MET A 193 24.42 -0.94 -62.29
CA MET A 193 23.32 -1.22 -63.22
C MET A 193 21.92 -1.12 -62.58
N PRO A 194 20.86 -0.86 -63.36
CA PRO A 194 19.48 -0.82 -62.86
C PRO A 194 18.92 -2.24 -62.56
N PRO A 195 18.00 -2.38 -61.58
CA PRO A 195 17.40 -3.65 -61.22
C PRO A 195 16.32 -4.12 -62.22
N PRO A 196 16.02 -5.43 -62.28
CA PRO A 196 15.03 -5.99 -63.20
C PRO A 196 13.58 -5.73 -62.74
N ALA A 197 12.66 -5.69 -63.71
CA ALA A 197 11.23 -5.43 -63.52
C ALA A 197 10.51 -6.52 -62.69
N PRO A 198 9.48 -6.18 -61.91
CA PRO A 198 8.77 -7.14 -61.06
C PRO A 198 7.80 -8.03 -61.85
N ALA A 199 7.72 -9.30 -61.45
CA ALA A 199 6.79 -10.31 -61.97
C ALA A 199 5.33 -10.06 -61.51
N PRO A 200 4.31 -10.56 -62.24
CA PRO A 200 2.91 -10.35 -61.89
C PRO A 200 2.51 -11.09 -60.60
N MET A 201 1.84 -10.36 -59.70
CA MET A 201 1.38 -10.83 -58.40
C MET A 201 0.26 -11.88 -58.54
N SER A 202 0.46 -13.08 -58.00
CA SER A 202 -0.66 -13.98 -57.73
C SER A 202 -1.39 -13.49 -56.48
N SER A 203 -2.71 -13.33 -56.58
CA SER A 203 -3.61 -12.93 -55.51
C SER A 203 -3.52 -13.89 -54.31
N ARG A 204 -2.89 -13.45 -53.21
CA ARG A 204 -3.00 -14.06 -51.89
C ARG A 204 -4.19 -13.42 -51.15
N PRO A 205 -5.03 -14.19 -50.42
CA PRO A 205 -6.08 -13.62 -49.60
C PRO A 205 -5.48 -12.67 -48.55
N ALA A 206 -6.11 -11.52 -48.34
CA ALA A 206 -5.69 -10.52 -47.37
C ALA A 206 -5.57 -11.14 -45.98
N ALA A 207 -4.38 -11.07 -45.38
CA ALA A 207 -4.19 -11.41 -43.98
C ALA A 207 -5.00 -10.43 -43.13
N VAL A 208 -5.85 -10.99 -42.26
CA VAL A 208 -6.57 -10.23 -41.23
C VAL A 208 -5.52 -9.48 -40.39
N PRO A 209 -5.64 -8.17 -40.18
CA PRO A 209 -4.70 -7.43 -39.34
C PRO A 209 -4.74 -8.02 -37.91
N PRO A 210 -3.58 -8.19 -37.24
CA PRO A 210 -3.58 -8.62 -35.85
C PRO A 210 -4.39 -7.64 -35.02
N ALA A 211 -5.17 -8.17 -34.07
CA ALA A 211 -5.97 -7.37 -33.15
C ALA A 211 -5.11 -6.26 -32.52
N PRO A 212 -5.67 -5.05 -32.30
CA PRO A 212 -4.94 -3.98 -31.63
C PRO A 212 -4.43 -4.52 -30.29
N MET A 213 -3.11 -4.44 -30.07
CA MET A 213 -2.52 -4.82 -28.80
C MET A 213 -3.25 -4.06 -27.69
N PRO A 214 -3.61 -4.71 -26.56
CA PRO A 214 -4.10 -3.97 -25.41
C PRO A 214 -3.10 -2.86 -25.10
N ALA A 215 -3.59 -1.65 -24.89
CA ALA A 215 -2.76 -0.52 -24.52
C ALA A 215 -1.82 -0.95 -23.37
N PRO A 216 -0.53 -0.58 -23.41
CA PRO A 216 0.35 -0.85 -22.28
C PRO A 216 -0.32 -0.33 -21.01
N ALA A 217 -0.36 -1.16 -19.98
CA ALA A 217 -0.92 -0.80 -18.69
C ALA A 217 -0.39 0.58 -18.28
N PRO A 218 -1.23 1.45 -17.68
CA PRO A 218 -0.74 2.73 -17.18
C PRO A 218 0.51 2.48 -16.32
N PRO A 219 1.55 3.33 -16.41
CA PRO A 219 2.78 3.13 -15.66
C PRO A 219 2.41 2.94 -14.19
N ALA A 220 2.91 1.85 -13.59
CA ALA A 220 2.67 1.48 -12.20
C ALA A 220 2.89 2.72 -11.32
N TYR A 221 1.80 3.34 -10.88
CA TYR A 221 1.83 4.43 -9.95
C TYR A 221 2.15 3.79 -8.60
N PHE A 222 3.34 4.03 -8.07
CA PHE A 222 3.81 3.66 -6.73
C PHE A 222 2.89 2.71 -5.94
N GLY A 223 3.19 1.40 -5.99
CA GLY A 223 2.64 0.39 -5.08
C GLY A 223 1.88 -0.73 -5.77
N ASP A 224 2.60 -1.73 -6.27
CA ASP A 224 2.06 -3.08 -6.54
C ASP A 224 1.87 -3.87 -5.23
N GLU A 225 1.28 -3.23 -4.23
CA GLU A 225 0.88 -3.86 -2.97
C GLU A 225 -0.60 -4.23 -3.06
N ALA A 226 -0.95 -5.43 -2.59
CA ALA A 226 -2.32 -5.94 -2.61
C ALA A 226 -3.30 -4.86 -2.10
N PRO A 227 -4.43 -4.62 -2.78
CA PRO A 227 -5.32 -3.52 -2.43
C PRO A 227 -5.73 -3.65 -0.96
N ILE A 228 -5.43 -2.64 -0.14
CA ILE A 228 -5.97 -2.59 1.21
C ILE A 228 -7.49 -2.55 1.07
N GLU A 229 -8.16 -3.62 1.50
CA GLU A 229 -9.61 -3.76 1.39
C GLU A 229 -10.30 -2.57 2.09
N GLY A 230 -10.95 -1.71 1.31
CA GLY A 230 -11.70 -0.58 1.81
C GLY A 230 -11.96 0.49 0.75
N GLU A 231 -13.12 1.13 0.82
CA GLU A 231 -13.45 2.24 -0.07
C GLU A 231 -12.67 3.49 0.35
N PRO A 232 -11.90 4.14 -0.55
CA PRO A 232 -11.17 5.35 -0.21
C PRO A 232 -12.12 6.46 0.26
N ALA A 233 -11.85 7.01 1.45
CA ALA A 233 -12.67 8.05 2.02
C ALA A 233 -12.43 9.39 1.31
N GLY A 234 -13.45 9.97 0.70
CA GLY A 234 -13.38 11.26 0.00
C GLY A 234 -13.22 12.47 0.92
N PHE A 235 -13.14 13.66 0.32
CA PHE A 235 -12.91 14.91 1.04
C PHE A 235 -14.01 15.23 2.06
N TRP A 236 -15.29 15.22 1.63
CA TRP A 236 -16.40 15.70 2.46
C TRP A 236 -16.61 14.89 3.74
N ILE A 237 -16.46 13.56 3.69
CA ILE A 237 -16.59 12.72 4.89
C ILE A 237 -15.44 12.93 5.87
N ARG A 238 -14.23 13.22 5.37
CA ARG A 238 -13.08 13.60 6.23
C ARG A 238 -13.25 15.00 6.82
N PHE A 239 -13.81 15.93 6.05
CA PHE A 239 -14.15 17.27 6.53
C PHE A 239 -15.20 17.20 7.64
N LEU A 240 -16.27 16.41 7.45
CA LEU A 240 -17.26 16.18 8.49
C LEU A 240 -16.65 15.53 9.74
N ALA A 241 -15.74 14.55 9.58
CA ALA A 241 -15.01 13.97 10.71
C ALA A 241 -14.22 15.04 11.49
N TYR A 242 -13.57 15.96 10.78
CA TYR A 242 -12.86 17.09 11.38
C TYR A 242 -13.81 18.04 12.13
N LEU A 243 -15.00 18.33 11.59
CA LEU A 243 -15.99 19.13 12.31
C LEU A 243 -16.44 18.46 13.61
N ILE A 244 -16.70 17.15 13.59
CA ILE A 244 -17.04 16.38 14.79
C ILE A 244 -15.90 16.44 15.81
N ASP A 245 -14.66 16.17 15.38
CA ASP A 245 -13.47 16.28 16.23
C ASP A 245 -13.33 17.70 16.81
N SER A 246 -13.64 18.75 16.03
CA SER A 246 -13.57 20.14 16.48
C SER A 246 -14.57 20.47 17.58
N VAL A 247 -15.79 19.90 17.53
CA VAL A 247 -16.80 20.06 18.59
C VAL A 247 -16.32 19.37 19.86
N ILE A 248 -15.83 18.13 19.76
CA ILE A 248 -15.30 17.37 20.90
C ILE A 248 -14.17 18.16 21.57
N ILE A 249 -13.19 18.62 20.79
CA ILE A 249 -12.09 19.43 21.30
C ILE A 249 -12.61 20.73 21.90
N SER A 250 -13.54 21.44 21.26
CA SER A 250 -14.06 22.72 21.79
C SER A 250 -14.74 22.58 23.16
N VAL A 251 -15.43 21.47 23.40
CA VAL A 251 -16.06 21.20 24.71
C VAL A 251 -14.98 20.97 25.77
N LEU A 252 -13.95 20.16 25.46
CA LEU A 252 -12.82 19.93 26.35
C LEU A 252 -12.04 21.23 26.63
N MET A 253 -11.87 22.06 25.61
CA MET A 253 -11.26 23.38 25.73
C MET A 253 -12.10 24.29 26.63
N GLY A 254 -13.42 24.32 26.45
CA GLY A 254 -14.33 25.12 27.27
C GLY A 254 -14.24 24.80 28.76
N ILE A 255 -14.05 23.53 29.13
CA ILE A 255 -13.85 23.10 30.53
C ILE A 255 -12.59 23.73 31.13
N ILE A 256 -11.53 23.94 30.34
CA ILE A 256 -10.27 24.53 30.79
C ILE A 256 -10.30 26.07 30.70
N TRP A 257 -10.86 26.60 29.61
CA TRP A 257 -10.88 28.01 29.29
C TRP A 257 -11.92 28.78 30.09
N ALA A 258 -13.09 28.21 30.41
CA ALA A 258 -14.12 28.94 31.16
C ALA A 258 -13.65 29.31 32.58
N PRO A 259 -13.06 28.41 33.38
CA PRO A 259 -12.48 28.78 34.69
C PRO A 259 -11.32 29.77 34.55
N THR A 260 -10.44 29.58 33.56
CA THR A 260 -9.31 30.47 33.30
C THR A 260 -9.82 31.88 33.00
N MET A 261 -10.78 32.01 32.08
CA MET A 261 -11.39 33.28 31.69
C MET A 261 -12.11 33.95 32.87
N PHE A 262 -12.87 33.18 33.65
CA PHE A 262 -13.55 33.69 34.84
C PHE A 262 -12.56 34.26 35.86
N LEU A 263 -11.48 33.53 36.16
CA LEU A 263 -10.46 33.97 37.12
C LEU A 263 -9.68 35.19 36.62
N THR A 264 -9.28 35.22 35.34
CA THR A 264 -8.56 36.36 34.77
C THR A 264 -9.46 37.59 34.70
N MET A 265 -10.72 37.46 34.30
CA MET A 265 -11.67 38.57 34.27
C MET A 265 -11.95 39.10 35.69
N ARG A 266 -12.19 38.20 36.65
CA ARG A 266 -12.38 38.58 38.06
C ARG A 266 -11.17 39.34 38.60
N SER A 267 -9.95 38.92 38.26
CA SER A 267 -8.73 39.61 38.69
C SER A 267 -8.55 40.96 38.00
N ALA A 268 -8.90 41.07 36.72
CA ALA A 268 -8.81 42.32 35.96
C ALA A 268 -9.79 43.40 36.49
N MET A 269 -10.94 42.98 37.03
CA MET A 269 -11.93 43.88 37.65
C MET A 269 -11.62 44.24 39.11
N SER A 270 -10.56 43.69 39.70
CA SER A 270 -10.18 44.02 41.08
C SER A 270 -9.45 45.37 41.15
N GLU A 271 -9.61 46.11 42.25
CA GLU A 271 -9.03 47.45 42.42
C GLU A 271 -7.50 47.50 42.27
N GLY A 272 -6.80 46.39 42.54
CA GLY A 272 -5.35 46.25 42.39
C GLY A 272 -4.88 45.83 40.99
N GLY A 273 -5.81 45.65 40.03
CA GLY A 273 -5.51 45.10 38.71
C GLY A 273 -5.22 43.59 38.71
N PRO A 274 -4.91 43.00 37.54
CA PRO A 274 -4.63 41.58 37.45
C PRO A 274 -3.34 41.20 38.19
N GLY A 275 -3.42 40.29 39.15
CA GLY A 275 -2.24 39.77 39.85
C GLY A 275 -1.31 39.00 38.89
N PRO A 276 -0.02 38.82 39.24
CA PRO A 276 0.95 38.17 38.36
C PRO A 276 0.51 36.80 37.83
N LEU A 277 -0.13 35.99 38.67
CA LEU A 277 -0.67 34.69 38.27
C LEU A 277 -1.80 34.83 37.25
N ALA A 278 -2.74 35.76 37.45
CA ALA A 278 -3.88 35.98 36.55
C ALA A 278 -3.44 36.52 35.17
N ALA A 279 -2.32 37.24 35.12
CA ALA A 279 -1.74 37.76 33.87
C ALA A 279 -1.10 36.65 33.00
N ILE A 280 -0.47 35.65 33.62
CA ILE A 280 0.17 34.54 32.89
C ILE A 280 -0.76 33.35 32.65
N LEU A 281 -1.83 33.20 33.44
CA LEU A 281 -2.71 32.05 33.40
C LEU A 281 -3.31 31.79 32.00
N PRO A 282 -3.80 32.79 31.22
CA PRO A 282 -4.32 32.55 29.87
C PRO A 282 -3.27 31.98 28.92
N PHE A 283 -2.03 32.46 29.01
CA PHE A 283 -0.93 31.96 28.19
C PHE A 283 -0.57 30.52 28.56
N LEU A 284 -0.48 30.20 29.85
CA LEU A 284 -0.24 28.83 30.31
C LEU A 284 -1.38 27.89 29.91
N SER A 285 -2.63 28.31 30.07
CA SER A 285 -3.80 27.55 29.63
C SER A 285 -3.79 27.35 28.12
N PHE A 286 -3.39 28.34 27.33
CA PHE A 286 -3.20 28.22 25.88
C PHE A 286 -2.12 27.17 25.54
N LEU A 287 -0.95 27.21 26.18
CA LEU A 287 0.11 26.23 25.94
C LEU A 287 -0.31 24.81 26.32
N LEU A 288 -0.93 24.66 27.50
CA LEU A 288 -1.43 23.38 27.98
C LEU A 288 -2.46 22.80 27.02
N THR A 289 -3.39 23.63 26.56
CA THR A 289 -4.43 23.21 25.63
C THR A 289 -3.89 22.88 24.25
N MET A 290 -2.95 23.67 23.73
CA MET A 290 -2.25 23.37 22.48
C MET A 290 -1.52 22.03 22.55
N ALA A 291 -0.80 21.78 23.64
CA ALA A 291 -0.10 20.51 23.87
C ALA A 291 -1.09 19.34 24.00
N ALA A 292 -2.19 19.52 24.74
CA ALA A 292 -3.23 18.51 24.89
C ALA A 292 -3.93 18.18 23.55
N SER A 293 -4.25 19.18 22.74
CA SER A 293 -4.85 19.00 21.40
C SER A 293 -3.90 18.26 20.46
N LEU A 294 -2.62 18.62 20.45
CA LEU A 294 -1.62 17.92 19.64
C LEU A 294 -1.43 16.47 20.11
N GLY A 295 -1.32 16.28 21.44
CA GLY A 295 -1.22 14.97 22.07
C GLY A 295 -2.42 14.08 21.76
N TYR A 296 -3.64 14.64 21.80
CA TYR A 296 -4.87 13.95 21.42
C TYR A 296 -4.79 13.42 19.98
N ILE A 297 -4.48 14.30 19.01
CA ILE A 297 -4.44 13.91 17.60
C ILE A 297 -3.36 12.85 17.36
N LEU A 298 -2.13 13.09 17.85
CA LEU A 298 -1.01 12.18 17.66
C LEU A 298 -1.24 10.83 18.33
N TRP A 299 -1.77 10.81 19.55
CA TRP A 299 -2.08 9.58 20.26
C TRP A 299 -3.14 8.75 19.52
N PHE A 300 -4.23 9.37 19.06
CA PHE A 300 -5.27 8.66 18.33
C PHE A 300 -4.79 8.15 16.96
N TRP A 301 -3.98 8.93 16.24
CA TRP A 301 -3.38 8.48 14.99
C TRP A 301 -2.42 7.32 15.22
N ALA A 302 -1.43 7.49 16.11
CA ALA A 302 -0.38 6.53 16.35
C ALA A 302 -0.90 5.20 16.90
N ASN A 303 -1.89 5.23 17.81
CA ASN A 303 -2.32 4.04 18.55
C ASN A 303 -3.63 3.44 18.04
N LYS A 304 -4.52 4.25 17.44
CA LYS A 304 -5.87 3.80 17.03
C LYS A 304 -6.13 3.95 15.53
N GLY A 305 -5.24 4.61 14.79
CA GLY A 305 -5.41 4.86 13.35
C GLY A 305 -6.62 5.74 13.02
N ALA A 306 -7.29 6.36 13.99
CA ALA A 306 -8.47 7.19 13.76
C ALA A 306 -8.78 8.03 15.00
N THR A 307 -9.10 9.30 14.77
CA THR A 307 -9.68 10.17 15.81
C THR A 307 -11.15 9.78 16.08
N PRO A 308 -11.70 10.08 17.25
CA PRO A 308 -13.10 9.81 17.59
C PRO A 308 -14.12 10.22 16.52
N GLY A 309 -14.02 11.43 15.94
CA GLY A 309 -14.91 11.87 14.86
C GLY A 309 -14.75 11.05 13.58
N LYS A 310 -13.53 10.59 13.26
CA LYS A 310 -13.29 9.65 12.15
C LYS A 310 -13.93 8.29 12.45
N LYS A 311 -13.77 7.76 13.68
CA LYS A 311 -14.39 6.50 14.09
C LYS A 311 -15.91 6.54 14.01
N MET A 312 -16.53 7.63 14.43
CA MET A 312 -17.99 7.81 14.35
C MET A 312 -18.52 7.74 12.92
N LEU A 313 -17.70 8.13 11.93
CA LEU A 313 -18.04 8.06 10.50
C LEU A 313 -17.52 6.78 9.81
N GLY A 314 -17.00 5.82 10.58
CA GLY A 314 -16.45 4.57 10.04
C GLY A 314 -15.15 4.77 9.25
N LEU A 315 -14.37 5.80 9.56
CA LEU A 315 -13.11 6.10 8.87
C LEU A 315 -11.91 5.57 9.66
N ARG A 316 -10.94 5.00 8.94
CA ARG A 316 -9.66 4.59 9.50
C ARG A 316 -8.51 4.93 8.58
N ILE A 317 -7.43 5.37 9.21
CA ILE A 317 -6.14 5.62 8.62
C ILE A 317 -5.35 4.33 8.73
N VAL A 318 -4.90 3.84 7.60
CA VAL A 318 -4.08 2.65 7.44
C VAL A 318 -2.77 3.05 6.78
N ARG A 319 -1.68 2.36 7.11
CA ARG A 319 -0.42 2.49 6.36
C ARG A 319 -0.52 1.67 5.08
N GLU A 320 0.21 2.10 4.06
CA GLU A 320 0.27 1.36 2.78
C GLU A 320 0.88 -0.04 2.97
N ASP A 321 1.88 -0.16 3.85
CA ASP A 321 2.52 -1.42 4.25
C ASP A 321 1.63 -2.40 5.06
N GLY A 322 0.40 -2.01 5.41
CA GLY A 322 -0.52 -2.85 6.17
C GLY A 322 -0.16 -3.04 7.65
N GLU A 323 0.85 -2.34 8.18
CA GLU A 323 1.19 -2.39 9.61
C GLU A 323 0.15 -1.64 10.45
N GLU A 324 -0.36 -2.31 11.49
CA GLU A 324 -1.21 -1.71 12.52
C GLU A 324 -0.58 -1.90 13.91
N PRO A 325 -0.53 -0.87 14.77
CA PRO A 325 -1.08 0.47 14.59
C PRO A 325 -0.15 1.40 13.78
N LEU A 326 -0.62 2.61 13.46
CA LEU A 326 0.09 3.56 12.57
C LEU A 326 1.51 3.89 13.04
N GLY A 327 1.74 3.90 14.37
CA GLY A 327 3.01 4.26 14.98
C GLY A 327 3.22 5.78 15.05
N TRP A 328 4.11 6.18 15.97
CA TRP A 328 4.38 7.60 16.26
C TRP A 328 5.10 8.31 15.11
N GLY A 329 6.03 7.64 14.43
CA GLY A 329 6.76 8.21 13.29
C GLY A 329 5.83 8.59 12.14
N THR A 330 4.95 7.68 11.74
CA THR A 330 3.96 7.92 10.68
C THR A 330 2.95 9.01 11.06
N ALA A 331 2.46 8.98 12.31
CA ALA A 331 1.57 10.03 12.82
C ALA A 331 2.24 11.42 12.79
N PHE A 332 3.53 11.50 13.13
CA PHE A 332 4.31 12.73 13.01
C PHE A 332 4.50 13.18 11.57
N MET A 333 4.80 12.27 10.64
CA MET A 333 4.91 12.60 9.22
C MET A 333 3.59 13.14 8.65
N ARG A 334 2.44 12.62 9.12
CA ARG A 334 1.14 13.22 8.79
C ARG A 334 1.03 14.64 9.32
N LEU A 335 1.47 14.91 10.54
CA LEU A 335 1.50 16.27 11.11
C LEU A 335 2.37 17.21 10.27
N VAL A 336 3.57 16.79 9.85
CA VAL A 336 4.42 17.56 8.93
C VAL A 336 3.67 17.87 7.63
N GLY A 337 2.98 16.88 7.06
CA GLY A 337 2.16 17.10 5.86
C GLY A 337 1.00 18.08 6.08
N TYR A 338 0.42 18.13 7.28
CA TYR A 338 -0.58 19.15 7.65
C TYR A 338 0.05 20.55 7.69
N MET A 339 1.25 20.68 8.27
CA MET A 339 1.98 21.96 8.32
C MET A 339 2.32 22.45 6.92
N VAL A 340 2.88 21.59 6.07
CA VAL A 340 3.16 21.90 4.67
C VAL A 340 1.89 22.33 3.95
N SER A 341 0.79 21.59 4.14
CA SER A 341 -0.51 21.94 3.57
C SER A 341 -0.98 23.32 4.02
N GLY A 342 -0.75 23.71 5.27
CA GLY A 342 -1.05 25.05 5.79
C GLY A 342 -0.27 26.16 5.08
N PHE A 343 1.04 25.97 4.85
CA PHE A 343 1.88 26.94 4.13
C PHE A 343 1.46 27.14 2.67
N ILE A 344 0.91 26.11 2.03
CA ILE A 344 0.39 26.18 0.66
C ILE A 344 -1.12 26.47 0.61
N LEU A 345 -1.65 27.24 1.57
CA LEU A 345 -3.06 27.67 1.61
C LEU A 345 -4.07 26.51 1.56
N TYR A 346 -3.76 25.41 2.26
CA TYR A 346 -4.59 24.20 2.35
C TYR A 346 -4.82 23.47 1.02
N ILE A 347 -4.08 23.78 -0.04
CA ILE A 347 -4.15 23.08 -1.33
C ILE A 347 -3.93 21.56 -1.15
N GLY A 348 -3.04 21.17 -0.24
CA GLY A 348 -2.78 19.77 0.11
C GLY A 348 -3.98 18.99 0.67
N PHE A 349 -5.02 19.68 1.16
CA PHE A 349 -6.30 19.08 1.54
C PHE A 349 -7.31 19.09 0.40
N LEU A 350 -7.40 20.18 -0.36
CA LEU A 350 -8.32 20.33 -1.48
C LEU A 350 -8.09 19.27 -2.57
N MET A 351 -6.83 18.86 -2.78
CA MET A 351 -6.49 17.81 -3.74
C MET A 351 -7.20 16.48 -3.45
N ILE A 352 -7.65 16.21 -2.22
CA ILE A 352 -8.42 15.00 -1.87
C ILE A 352 -9.73 14.94 -2.68
N ALA A 353 -10.36 16.08 -2.94
CA ALA A 353 -11.62 16.15 -3.67
C ALA A 353 -11.43 15.74 -5.14
N PHE A 354 -10.34 16.18 -5.76
CA PHE A 354 -10.08 16.06 -7.20
C PHE A 354 -9.25 14.81 -7.58
N ASN A 355 -8.46 14.26 -6.66
CA ASN A 355 -7.66 13.08 -6.94
C ASN A 355 -8.54 11.80 -7.02
N PRO A 356 -8.24 10.87 -7.95
CA PRO A 356 -8.93 9.58 -8.03
C PRO A 356 -8.72 8.73 -6.77
N ASP A 357 -7.49 8.71 -6.23
CA ASP A 357 -7.13 7.90 -5.05
C ASP A 357 -7.59 8.50 -3.71
N LYS A 358 -8.23 9.67 -3.74
CA LYS A 358 -8.68 10.41 -2.54
C LYS A 358 -7.56 10.64 -1.51
N MET A 359 -6.31 10.79 -1.95
CA MET A 359 -5.17 11.05 -1.08
C MET A 359 -4.85 12.54 -1.00
N GLY A 360 -4.62 13.02 0.22
CA GLY A 360 -4.10 14.35 0.50
C GLY A 360 -2.58 14.38 0.52
N LEU A 361 -1.99 15.57 0.57
CA LEU A 361 -0.53 15.72 0.63
C LEU A 361 0.05 15.01 1.87
N HIS A 362 -0.62 15.14 3.00
CA HIS A 362 -0.24 14.49 4.26
C HIS A 362 -0.34 12.96 4.24
N ASP A 363 -1.27 12.42 3.44
CA ASP A 363 -1.41 10.97 3.26
C ASP A 363 -0.23 10.44 2.45
N LYS A 364 0.13 11.13 1.36
CA LYS A 364 1.27 10.80 0.49
C LYS A 364 2.61 10.88 1.23
N ILE A 365 2.83 11.97 1.98
CA ILE A 365 4.07 12.16 2.76
C ILE A 365 4.24 11.05 3.80
N ALA A 366 3.15 10.64 4.43
CA ALA A 366 3.18 9.61 5.46
C ALA A 366 3.00 8.18 4.94
N LYS A 367 2.83 7.96 3.62
CA LYS A 367 2.50 6.67 3.02
C LYS A 367 1.31 5.98 3.71
N THR A 368 0.22 6.73 3.80
CA THR A 368 -1.00 6.28 4.49
C THR A 368 -2.21 6.51 3.62
N ARG A 369 -3.27 5.74 3.86
CA ARG A 369 -4.55 5.87 3.18
C ARG A 369 -5.67 5.97 4.21
N VAL A 370 -6.72 6.73 3.92
CA VAL A 370 -7.93 6.76 4.75
C VAL A 370 -9.03 5.99 4.04
N LEU A 371 -9.48 4.94 4.69
CA LEU A 371 -10.48 4.02 4.18
C LEU A 371 -11.75 4.11 5.02
N LYS A 372 -12.88 3.83 4.37
CA LYS A 372 -14.15 3.61 5.05
C LYS A 372 -14.26 2.13 5.41
N ILE A 373 -14.36 1.85 6.70
CA ILE A 373 -14.64 0.51 7.23
C ILE A 373 -16.15 0.37 7.28
N LYS A 374 -16.67 -0.69 6.64
CA LYS A 374 -18.09 -1.05 6.71
C LYS A 374 -18.42 -1.78 8.01
#